data_AF-A0A845YA82-F1
#
_entry.id   AF-A0A845YA82-F1
#
_cell.length_a   1.000
_cell.length_b   1.000
_cell.length_c   1.000
_cell.angle_alpha   90.00
_cell.angle_beta   90.00
_cell.angle_gamma   90.00
#
_symmetry.space_group_name_H-M   'P 1'
#
loop_
_entity.id
_entity.type
_entity.pdbx_description
1 polymer ?
#
loop_
_entity_poly.entity_id
_entity_poly.type
_entity_poly.pdbx_seq_one_letter_code
_entity_poly.pdbx_strand_id
1 'polypeptide(L)'
;MLQNSNSMSEYQWKLTIVERNLLLVNWRKLMPEAQERMLQEADELMRDLPLADRERLLISLETLQCHTQESLQQMIQHILGSQLSLMGNKLGLYDSRQALVTS
;
A
#
# COMPACT_ATOMS: atom_id res chain seq x y z
N MET A 1 36.23 -1.20 12.15
CA MET A 1 34.79 -0.95 12.35
C MET A 1 34.08 -1.34 11.07
N LEU A 2 33.42 -2.49 11.04
CA LEU A 2 32.67 -2.97 9.87
C LEU A 2 31.23 -2.50 10.04
N GLN A 3 30.82 -1.52 9.23
CA GLN A 3 29.43 -1.12 9.11
C GLN A 3 28.69 -2.27 8.41
N ASN A 4 27.87 -2.99 9.17
CA ASN A 4 26.99 -4.02 8.64
C ASN A 4 25.92 -3.34 7.77
N SER A 5 26.15 -3.31 6.47
CA SER A 5 25.20 -2.88 5.43
C SER A 5 24.07 -3.90 5.19
N ASN A 6 23.65 -4.68 6.20
CA ASN A 6 22.87 -5.92 5.97
C ASN A 6 21.44 -5.91 6.50
N SER A 7 20.90 -4.73 6.80
CA SER A 7 19.49 -4.58 7.12
C SER A 7 18.86 -3.72 6.04
N MET A 8 18.36 -4.34 4.96
CA MET A 8 17.20 -3.73 4.30
C MET A 8 16.24 -3.35 5.42
N SER A 9 15.94 -2.06 5.55
CA SER A 9 15.09 -1.55 6.63
C SER A 9 13.84 -2.42 6.78
N GLU A 10 13.33 -2.56 7.99
CA GLU A 10 12.23 -3.51 8.27
C GLU A 10 11.03 -3.32 7.32
N TYR A 11 10.78 -2.07 6.91
CA TYR A 11 9.71 -1.78 5.96
C TYR A 11 10.06 -2.19 4.51
N GLN A 12 11.33 -2.16 4.09
CA GLN A 12 11.74 -2.54 2.73
C GLN A 12 11.58 -4.03 2.46
N TRP A 13 11.89 -4.88 3.44
CA TRP A 13 11.66 -6.32 3.28
C TRP A 13 10.16 -6.63 3.25
N LYS A 14 9.36 -5.99 4.14
CA LYS A 14 7.90 -6.17 4.16
C LYS A 14 7.27 -5.70 2.85
N LEU A 15 7.68 -4.55 2.33
CA LEU A 15 7.26 -4.05 1.01
C LEU A 15 7.58 -5.03 -0.11
N THR A 16 8.81 -5.54 -0.15
CA THR A 16 9.23 -6.50 -1.18
C THR A 16 8.38 -7.77 -1.16
N ILE A 17 8.06 -8.29 0.03
CA ILE A 17 7.20 -9.47 0.17
C ILE A 17 5.77 -9.18 -0.28
N VAL A 18 5.21 -8.04 0.14
CA VAL A 18 3.86 -7.63 -0.24
C VAL A 18 3.77 -7.47 -1.76
N GLU A 19 4.66 -6.67 -2.37
CA GLU A 19 4.67 -6.47 -3.83
C GLU A 19 4.77 -7.80 -4.59
N ARG A 20 5.66 -8.70 -4.15
CA ARG A 20 5.81 -10.02 -4.76
C ARG A 20 4.50 -10.83 -4.69
N ASN A 21 3.84 -10.85 -3.53
CA ASN A 21 2.63 -11.65 -3.33
C ASN A 21 1.38 -11.06 -4.00
N LEU A 22 1.34 -9.74 -4.20
CA LEU A 22 0.29 -9.07 -4.97
C LEU A 22 0.42 -9.28 -6.49
N LEU A 23 1.57 -9.77 -7.00
CA LEU A 23 1.66 -10.21 -8.38
C LEU A 23 0.65 -11.33 -8.66
N LEU A 24 -0.15 -11.20 -9.72
CA LEU A 24 -1.25 -12.12 -10.03
C LEU A 24 -0.85 -13.61 -10.03
N VAL A 25 0.36 -13.91 -10.55
CA VAL A 25 0.90 -15.27 -10.60
C VAL A 25 1.18 -15.88 -9.22
N ASN A 26 1.47 -15.05 -8.23
CA ASN A 26 1.70 -15.46 -6.85
C ASN A 26 0.40 -15.40 -6.05
N TRP A 27 -0.40 -14.36 -6.26
CA TRP A 27 -1.71 -14.19 -5.66
C TRP A 27 -2.61 -15.42 -5.82
N ARG A 28 -2.69 -15.98 -7.02
CA ARG A 28 -3.49 -17.18 -7.31
C ARG A 28 -3.01 -18.45 -6.59
N LYS A 29 -1.78 -18.46 -6.09
CA LYS A 29 -1.20 -19.58 -5.34
C LYS A 29 -1.44 -19.46 -3.84
N LEU A 30 -1.89 -18.30 -3.36
CA LEU A 30 -2.21 -18.08 -1.96
C LEU A 30 -3.56 -18.74 -1.63
N MET A 31 -3.62 -19.35 -0.45
CA MET A 31 -4.88 -19.74 0.17
C MET A 31 -5.71 -18.47 0.49
N PRO A 32 -7.06 -18.55 0.54
CA PRO A 32 -7.90 -17.39 0.84
C PRO A 32 -7.50 -16.63 2.10
N GLU A 33 -7.15 -17.33 3.19
CA GLU A 33 -6.73 -16.72 4.45
C GLU A 33 -5.38 -16.01 4.34
N ALA A 34 -4.51 -16.45 3.41
CA ALA A 34 -3.26 -15.77 3.12
C ALA A 34 -3.49 -14.54 2.22
N GLN A 35 -4.48 -14.59 1.33
CA GLN A 35 -4.90 -13.45 0.52
C GLN A 35 -5.46 -12.32 1.42
N GLU A 36 -6.34 -12.64 2.36
CA GLU A 36 -6.88 -11.68 3.33
C GLU A 36 -5.77 -11.01 4.15
N ARG A 37 -4.88 -11.82 4.73
CA ARG A 37 -3.75 -11.28 5.52
C ARG A 37 -2.83 -10.41 4.67
N MET A 38 -2.58 -10.77 3.42
CA MET A 38 -1.75 -9.95 2.52
C MET A 38 -2.39 -8.58 2.25
N LEU A 39 -3.72 -8.52 2.09
CA LEU A 39 -4.43 -7.25 1.93
C LEU A 39 -4.37 -6.39 3.20
N GLN A 40 -4.50 -6.99 4.38
CA GLN A 40 -4.35 -6.30 5.66
C GLN A 40 -2.93 -5.75 5.84
N GLU A 41 -1.91 -6.57 5.56
CA GLU A 41 -0.51 -6.16 5.63
C GLU A 41 -0.20 -5.03 4.64
N ALA A 42 -0.79 -5.05 3.45
CA ALA A 42 -0.66 -3.98 2.46
C ALA A 42 -1.28 -2.66 2.96
N ASP A 43 -2.49 -2.69 3.53
CA ASP A 43 -3.15 -1.50 4.09
C ASP A 43 -2.35 -0.89 5.25
N GLU A 44 -1.88 -1.72 6.17
CA GLU A 44 -1.04 -1.28 7.28
C GLU A 44 0.25 -0.62 6.77
N LEU A 45 0.95 -1.31 5.86
CA LEU A 45 2.22 -0.83 5.32
C LEU A 45 2.05 0.51 4.60
N MET A 46 0.97 0.68 3.84
CA MET A 46 0.67 1.92 3.13
C MET A 46 0.55 3.15 4.04
N ARG A 47 0.26 3.01 5.33
CA ARG A 47 0.18 4.15 6.26
C ARG A 47 1.54 4.82 6.45
N ASP A 48 2.59 4.00 6.55
CA ASP A 48 3.95 4.43 6.89
C ASP A 48 4.85 4.59 5.66
N LEU A 49 4.42 4.09 4.50
CA LEU A 49 5.20 4.20 3.26
C LEU A 49 5.29 5.63 2.71
N PRO A 50 6.45 5.98 2.12
CA PRO A 50 6.58 7.13 1.24
C PRO A 50 5.53 7.11 0.11
N LEU A 51 5.19 8.29 -0.41
CA LEU A 51 4.13 8.45 -1.40
C LEU A 51 4.32 7.54 -2.63
N ALA A 52 5.52 7.50 -3.20
CA ALA A 52 5.80 6.71 -4.40
C ALA A 52 5.59 5.19 -4.18
N ASP A 53 5.94 4.68 -3.00
CA ASP A 53 5.78 3.26 -2.67
C ASP A 53 4.30 2.92 -2.43
N ARG A 54 3.57 3.85 -1.81
CA ARG A 54 2.12 3.76 -1.61
C ARG A 54 1.38 3.73 -2.94
N GLU A 55 1.71 4.63 -3.86
CA GLU A 55 1.12 4.68 -5.21
C GLU A 55 1.35 3.37 -5.98
N ARG A 56 2.54 2.78 -5.90
CA ARG A 56 2.83 1.47 -6.51
C ARG A 56 1.93 0.36 -5.95
N LEU A 57 1.71 0.33 -4.63
CA LEU A 57 0.81 -0.65 -4.02
C LEU A 57 -0.64 -0.44 -4.43
N LEU A 58 -1.10 0.81 -4.52
CA LEU A 58 -2.47 1.12 -4.99
C LEU A 58 -2.69 0.62 -6.42
N ILE A 59 -1.77 0.89 -7.35
CA ILE A 59 -1.84 0.38 -8.74
C ILE A 59 -1.88 -1.16 -8.75
N SER A 60 -1.07 -1.80 -7.90
CA SER A 60 -1.05 -3.26 -7.79
C SER A 60 -2.42 -3.80 -7.32
N LEU A 61 -3.03 -3.15 -6.33
CA LEU A 61 -4.36 -3.52 -5.83
C LEU A 61 -5.48 -3.29 -6.85
N GLU A 62 -5.46 -2.17 -7.58
CA GLU A 62 -6.41 -1.89 -8.67
C GLU A 62 -6.35 -2.97 -9.75
N THR A 63 -5.14 -3.37 -10.15
CA THR A 63 -4.93 -4.45 -11.12
C THR A 63 -5.44 -5.78 -10.56
N LEU A 64 -5.16 -6.06 -9.29
CA LEU A 64 -5.52 -7.31 -8.64
C LEU A 64 -7.03 -7.48 -8.44
N GLN A 65 -7.75 -6.38 -8.24
CA GLN A 65 -9.19 -6.35 -8.02
C GLN A 65 -9.97 -7.10 -9.12
N CYS A 66 -9.59 -6.92 -10.38
CA CYS A 66 -10.23 -7.55 -11.54
C CYS A 66 -10.05 -9.07 -11.63
N HIS A 67 -9.17 -9.63 -10.80
CA HIS A 67 -8.79 -11.04 -10.84
C HIS A 67 -8.99 -11.76 -9.50
N THR A 68 -9.77 -11.15 -8.62
CA THR A 68 -9.96 -11.60 -7.24
C THR A 68 -11.43 -11.94 -7.00
N GLN A 69 -11.68 -12.86 -6.07
CA GLN A 69 -13.04 -13.26 -5.69
C GLN A 69 -13.80 -12.09 -5.06
N GLU A 70 -15.12 -12.07 -5.19
CA GLU A 70 -15.99 -10.94 -4.80
C GLU A 70 -15.81 -10.50 -3.34
N SER A 71 -15.68 -11.44 -2.40
CA SER A 71 -15.47 -11.13 -0.97
C SER A 71 -14.19 -10.32 -0.73
N LEU A 72 -13.10 -10.69 -1.39
CA LEU A 72 -11.82 -10.00 -1.31
C LEU A 72 -11.79 -8.74 -2.16
N GLN A 73 -12.59 -8.68 -3.23
CA GLN A 73 -12.75 -7.49 -4.05
C GLN A 73 -13.32 -6.33 -3.24
N GLN A 74 -14.29 -6.60 -2.35
CA GLN A 74 -14.84 -5.60 -1.43
C GLN A 74 -13.77 -5.07 -0.47
N MET A 75 -12.89 -5.94 0.02
CA MET A 75 -11.76 -5.55 0.86
C MET A 75 -10.76 -4.66 0.10
N ILE A 76 -10.42 -5.04 -1.13
CA ILE A 76 -9.56 -4.22 -2.01
C ILE A 76 -10.19 -2.84 -2.25
N GLN A 77 -11.49 -2.78 -2.59
CA GLN A 77 -12.19 -1.51 -2.79
C GLN A 77 -12.18 -0.64 -1.54
N HIS A 78 -12.35 -1.24 -0.36
CA HIS A 78 -12.29 -0.52 0.91
C HIS A 78 -10.91 0.11 1.14
N ILE A 79 -9.84 -0.64 0.88
CA ILE A 79 -8.45 -0.15 0.99
C ILE A 79 -8.19 0.98 0.00
N LEU A 80 -8.59 0.81 -1.27
CA LEU A 80 -8.43 1.87 -2.28
C LEU A 80 -9.17 3.15 -1.87
N GLY A 81 -10.42 3.02 -1.42
CA GLY A 81 -11.22 4.15 -0.97
C GLY A 81 -10.64 4.87 0.25
N SER A 82 -10.15 4.12 1.25
CA SER A 82 -9.56 4.70 2.46
C SER A 82 -8.26 5.45 2.14
N GLN A 83 -7.39 4.87 1.34
CA GLN A 83 -6.09 5.45 1.01
C GLN A 83 -6.21 6.66 0.08
N LEU A 84 -7.12 6.65 -0.90
CA LEU A 84 -7.40 7.81 -1.76
C LEU A 84 -7.95 8.99 -0.95
N SER A 85 -8.84 8.73 0.02
CA SER A 85 -9.34 9.76 0.93
C SER A 85 -8.20 10.39 1.76
N LEU A 86 -7.29 9.57 2.28
CA LEU A 86 -6.13 10.04 3.04
C LEU A 86 -5.18 10.89 2.17
N MET A 87 -5.00 10.55 0.89
CA MET A 87 -4.19 11.32 -0.05
C MET A 87 -4.86 12.65 -0.42
N GLY A 88 -6.16 12.66 -0.70
CA GLY A 88 -6.92 13.88 -0.98
C GLY A 88 -6.93 14.86 0.20
N ASN A 89 -7.07 14.35 1.43
CA ASN A 89 -7.03 15.17 2.65
C ASN A 89 -5.63 15.75 2.92
N LYS A 90 -4.55 15.05 2.53
CA LYS A 90 -3.18 15.58 2.64
C LYS A 90 -2.96 16.76 1.69
N LEU A 91 -3.45 16.72 0.45
CA LEU A 91 -3.35 17.85 -0.49
C LEU A 91 -4.10 19.10 0.00
N GLY A 92 -5.28 18.93 0.61
CA GLY A 92 -6.03 20.06 1.20
C GLY A 92 -5.34 20.76 2.38
N LEU A 93 -4.46 20.04 3.10
CA LEU A 93 -3.65 20.59 4.19
C LEU A 93 -2.39 21.33 3.72
N TYR A 94 -1.86 21.00 2.54
CA TYR A 94 -0.73 21.75 1.95
C TYR A 94 -1.16 23.10 1.39
N ASP A 95 -2.38 23.21 0.83
CA ASP A 95 -2.92 24.49 0.33
C ASP A 95 -3.18 25.48 1.49
N SER A 96 -3.71 24.98 2.61
CA SER A 96 -4.00 25.80 3.79
C SER A 96 -2.74 26.29 4.53
N ARG A 97 -1.57 25.69 4.29
CA ARG A 97 -0.29 26.09 4.92
C ARG A 97 0.50 27.10 4.09
N GLN A 98 0.27 27.22 2.79
CA GLN A 98 0.90 28.26 1.97
C GLN A 98 0.16 29.60 2.04
N ALA A 99 -1.14 29.60 2.35
CA ALA A 99 -1.94 30.82 2.52
C ALA A 99 -1.56 31.66 3.77
N LEU A 100 -0.77 31.12 4.71
CA LEU A 100 -0.38 31.80 5.95
C LEU A 100 1.04 32.40 5.93
N VAL A 101 1.74 32.35 4.79
CA VAL A 101 3.11 32.90 4.66
C VAL A 101 3.15 34.20 3.81
N THR A 102 1.99 34.72 3.41
CA THR A 102 1.89 36.00 2.67
C THR A 102 0.82 36.92 3.23
N SER A 103 0.96 37.31 4.49
CA SER A 103 0.27 38.48 5.06
C SER A 103 1.25 39.35 5.82
#